data_AF-A0A9P9CMU4-F1
#
_entry.id   AF-A0A9P9CMU4-F1
#
_cell.length_a   1.000
_cell.length_b   1.000
_cell.length_c   1.000
_cell.angle_alpha   90.00
_cell.angle_beta   90.00
_cell.angle_gamma   90.00
#
_symmetry.space_group_name_H-M   'P 1'
#
loop_
_entity.id
_entity.type
_entity.pdbx_description
1 polymer ?
#
loop_
_entity_poly.entity_id
_entity_poly.type
_entity_poly.pdbx_seq_one_letter_code
_entity_poly.pdbx_strand_id
1 'polypeptide(L)'
;MTNSSSPSLSRSIRILWLLEEIGVQYEVKKYKRTAKFLAPPELKQVHCRARAPVLQDGSHIIIESSAIVEYLISKYGSLASSVSQKVIWSMVPSRTPFLIRPVISLELINTIEEQLSQNEKQGKGEFLCGDHLTGSDFIVVYTFIETASFLPPLGPKTRAYAELIKARPAFQSVSATAGGAFPKVA
;
A
#
# COMPACT_ATOMS: atom_id res chain seq x y z
N MET A 1 19.12 -24.06 12.63
CA MET A 1 17.67 -23.81 12.83
C MET A 1 17.47 -22.32 13.01
N THR A 2 17.09 -21.61 11.96
CA THR A 2 16.76 -20.18 12.03
C THR A 2 15.36 -20.03 11.45
N ASN A 3 14.36 -19.88 12.33
CA ASN A 3 13.02 -19.47 11.94
C ASN A 3 13.10 -18.06 11.35
N SER A 4 13.27 -17.96 10.02
CA SER A 4 13.18 -16.71 9.27
C SER A 4 11.72 -16.37 8.99
N SER A 5 10.92 -16.20 10.05
CA SER A 5 9.61 -15.57 9.90
C SER A 5 9.81 -14.06 9.85
N SER A 6 10.22 -13.54 8.68
CA SER A 6 10.13 -12.10 8.40
C SER A 6 8.69 -11.65 8.69
N PRO A 7 8.46 -10.62 9.50
CA PRO A 7 7.12 -10.20 9.88
C PRO A 7 6.30 -9.93 8.63
N SER A 8 5.15 -10.60 8.48
CA SER A 8 4.28 -10.41 7.33
C SER A 8 3.70 -9.00 7.34
N LEU A 9 4.07 -8.22 6.32
CA LEU A 9 3.68 -6.82 6.18
C LEU A 9 2.19 -6.77 5.77
N SER A 10 1.35 -6.18 6.61
CA SER A 10 -0.11 -6.15 6.38
C SER A 10 -0.54 -4.94 5.54
N ARG A 11 -1.70 -5.05 4.86
CA ARG A 11 -2.29 -4.01 3.99
C ARG A 11 -2.36 -2.62 4.63
N SER A 12 -2.38 -2.55 5.96
CA SER A 12 -2.38 -1.29 6.70
C SER A 12 -1.06 -0.52 6.63
N ILE A 13 0.07 -1.15 6.31
CA ILE A 13 1.37 -0.46 6.30
C ILE A 13 1.37 0.77 5.39
N ARG A 14 0.72 0.70 4.23
CA ARG A 14 0.68 1.82 3.29
C ARG A 14 0.02 3.06 3.88
N ILE A 15 -0.98 2.88 4.75
CA ILE A 15 -1.71 3.99 5.37
C ILE A 15 -0.91 4.56 6.52
N LEU A 16 -0.29 3.69 7.34
CA LEU A 16 0.59 4.14 8.40
C LEU A 16 1.79 4.89 7.82
N TRP A 17 2.42 4.34 6.78
CA TRP A 17 3.53 4.99 6.08
C TRP A 17 3.10 6.34 5.50
N LEU A 18 1.93 6.43 4.85
CA LEU A 18 1.42 7.71 4.37
C LEU A 18 1.27 8.73 5.49
N LEU A 19 0.65 8.35 6.62
CA LEU A 19 0.46 9.23 7.77
C LEU A 19 1.79 9.77 8.32
N GLU A 20 2.82 8.92 8.39
CA GLU A 20 4.18 9.34 8.76
C GLU A 20 4.81 10.31 7.74
N GLU A 21 4.69 10.04 6.44
CA GLU A 21 5.26 10.90 5.38
C GLU A 21 4.60 12.29 5.35
N ILE A 22 3.30 12.38 5.67
CA ILE A 22 2.59 13.66 5.75
C ILE A 22 2.60 14.28 7.15
N GLY A 23 3.26 13.64 8.12
CA GLY A 23 3.41 14.15 9.49
C GLY A 23 2.11 14.25 10.29
N VAL A 24 1.09 13.45 9.96
CA VAL A 24 -0.20 13.45 10.67
C VAL A 24 -0.13 12.51 11.86
N GLN A 25 -0.50 13.00 13.04
CA GLN A 25 -0.55 12.18 14.25
C GLN A 25 -1.75 11.22 14.21
N TYR A 26 -1.51 9.99 14.65
CA TYR A 26 -2.54 8.96 14.71
C TYR A 26 -2.31 7.99 15.87
N GLU A 27 -3.40 7.36 16.30
CA GLU A 27 -3.40 6.23 17.22
C GLU A 27 -3.64 4.94 16.44
N VAL A 28 -2.94 3.86 16.78
CA VAL A 28 -3.17 2.55 16.16
C VAL A 28 -3.99 1.66 17.08
N LYS A 29 -5.19 1.28 16.64
CA LYS A 29 -5.92 0.16 17.24
C LYS A 29 -5.59 -1.13 16.49
N LYS A 30 -4.99 -2.10 17.17
CA LYS A 30 -4.68 -3.42 16.58
C LYS A 30 -5.80 -4.41 16.89
N TYR A 31 -6.26 -5.11 15.87
CA TYR A 31 -7.22 -6.21 16.04
C TYR A 31 -6.56 -7.53 15.67
N LYS A 32 -6.53 -8.46 16.62
CA LYS A 32 -6.02 -9.82 16.35
C LYS A 32 -7.00 -10.53 15.41
N ARG A 33 -6.47 -11.14 14.35
CA ARG A 33 -7.26 -12.03 13.50
C ARG A 33 -7.71 -13.24 14.30
N THR A 34 -8.84 -13.82 13.92
CA THR A 34 -9.31 -15.08 14.51
C THR A 34 -8.35 -16.21 14.16
N ALA A 35 -8.48 -17.37 14.83
CA ALA A 35 -7.70 -18.57 14.51
C ALA A 35 -7.83 -19.03 13.04
N LYS A 36 -8.89 -18.60 12.33
CA LYS A 36 -9.11 -18.84 10.89
C LYS A 36 -8.57 -17.73 10.00
N PHE A 37 -7.75 -16.82 10.55
CA PHE A 37 -7.23 -15.61 9.89
C PHE A 37 -8.31 -14.65 9.35
N LEU A 38 -9.53 -14.71 9.91
CA LEU A 38 -10.61 -13.79 9.55
C LEU A 38 -10.56 -12.53 10.42
N ALA A 39 -11.24 -11.47 9.96
CA ALA A 39 -11.49 -10.29 10.78
C ALA A 39 -12.31 -10.67 12.02
N PRO A 40 -11.98 -10.13 13.20
CA PRO A 40 -12.69 -10.46 14.41
C PRO A 40 -14.06 -9.72 14.44
N PRO A 41 -15.06 -10.22 15.18
CA PRO A 41 -16.42 -9.67 15.19
C PRO A 41 -16.49 -8.17 15.55
N GLU A 42 -15.60 -7.70 16.41
CA GLU A 42 -15.50 -6.30 16.83
C GLU A 42 -15.16 -5.38 15.64
N LEU A 43 -14.54 -5.91 14.58
CA LEU A 43 -14.28 -5.13 13.37
C LEU A 43 -15.55 -4.91 12.54
N LYS A 44 -16.52 -5.83 12.59
CA LYS A 44 -17.84 -5.63 11.95
C LYS A 44 -18.61 -4.47 12.58
N GLN A 45 -18.34 -4.17 13.85
CA GLN A 45 -18.95 -3.05 14.57
C GLN A 45 -18.39 -1.70 14.09
N VAL A 46 -17.16 -1.68 13.56
CA VAL A 46 -16.56 -0.47 12.97
C VAL A 46 -17.08 -0.24 11.56
N HIS A 47 -17.10 -1.29 10.73
CA HIS A 47 -17.68 -1.21 9.38
C HIS A 47 -18.14 -2.59 8.90
N CYS A 48 -19.31 -2.65 8.24
CA CYS A 48 -19.96 -3.90 7.82
C CYS A 48 -19.08 -4.81 6.94
N ARG A 49 -18.17 -4.22 6.15
CA ARG A 49 -17.22 -4.96 5.27
C ARG A 49 -16.09 -5.66 6.03
N ALA A 50 -15.83 -5.32 7.29
CA ALA A 50 -14.83 -5.93 8.18
C ALA A 50 -13.49 -6.29 7.49
N ARG A 51 -12.91 -5.34 6.75
CA ARG A 51 -11.59 -5.48 6.12
C ARG A 51 -10.72 -4.30 6.51
N ALA A 52 -9.50 -4.58 6.97
CA ALA A 52 -8.45 -3.57 7.10
C ALA A 52 -7.95 -3.12 5.71
N PRO A 53 -7.26 -1.98 5.57
CA PRO A 53 -7.24 -0.89 6.55
C PRO A 53 -8.62 -0.20 6.63
N VAL A 54 -8.91 0.36 7.80
CA VAL A 54 -10.00 1.33 8.00
C VAL A 54 -9.36 2.53 8.70
N LEU A 55 -9.66 3.73 8.21
CA LEU A 55 -9.25 4.98 8.81
C LEU A 55 -10.45 5.57 9.55
N GLN A 56 -10.23 6.00 10.80
CA GLN A 56 -11.18 6.84 11.52
C GLN A 56 -10.62 8.26 11.67
N ASP A 57 -11.45 9.24 11.35
CA ASP A 57 -11.14 10.67 11.48
C ASP A 57 -12.38 11.39 12.03
N GLY A 58 -12.36 11.67 13.34
CA GLY A 58 -13.54 12.09 14.08
C GLY A 58 -14.70 11.11 13.93
N SER A 59 -15.80 11.58 13.34
CA SER A 59 -17.00 10.77 13.02
C SER A 59 -16.93 10.06 11.66
N HIS A 60 -15.92 10.35 10.83
CA HIS A 60 -15.78 9.74 9.51
C HIS A 60 -15.06 8.41 9.60
N ILE A 61 -15.63 7.39 8.97
CA ILE A 61 -15.02 6.07 8.79
C ILE A 61 -14.78 5.88 7.30
N ILE A 62 -13.51 5.85 6.91
CA ILE A 62 -13.10 5.65 5.52
C ILE A 62 -12.53 4.25 5.37
N ILE A 63 -12.99 3.55 4.33
CA ILE A 63 -12.56 2.21 3.96
C ILE A 63 -12.04 2.22 2.52
N GLU A 64 -11.41 1.13 2.09
CA GLU A 64 -10.69 1.00 0.82
C GLU A 64 -9.39 1.81 0.79
N SER A 65 -8.28 1.12 0.52
CA SER A 65 -6.96 1.73 0.62
C SER A 65 -6.75 2.96 -0.28
N SER A 66 -7.28 2.94 -1.52
CA SER A 66 -7.18 4.08 -2.43
C SER A 66 -7.98 5.28 -1.94
N ALA A 67 -9.21 5.07 -1.48
CA ALA A 67 -10.04 6.15 -0.94
C ALA A 67 -9.42 6.76 0.33
N ILE A 68 -8.82 5.94 1.21
CA ILE A 68 -8.10 6.43 2.39
C ILE A 68 -6.88 7.29 1.97
N VAL A 69 -6.09 6.83 1.00
CA VAL A 69 -4.93 7.58 0.48
C VAL A 69 -5.38 8.92 -0.13
N GLU A 70 -6.39 8.90 -0.99
CA GLU A 70 -6.95 10.12 -1.60
C GLU A 70 -7.48 11.09 -0.53
N TYR A 71 -8.19 10.59 0.47
CA TYR A 71 -8.71 11.38 1.58
C TYR A 71 -7.60 12.05 2.39
N LEU A 72 -6.60 11.28 2.82
CA LEU A 72 -5.49 11.79 3.63
C LEU A 72 -4.65 12.82 2.86
N ILE A 73 -4.35 12.55 1.60
CA ILE A 73 -3.63 13.51 0.75
C ILE A 73 -4.45 14.78 0.58
N SER A 74 -5.75 14.67 0.25
CA SER A 74 -6.60 15.85 0.03
C SER A 74 -6.83 16.70 1.28
N LYS A 75 -6.89 16.08 2.46
CA LYS A 75 -7.23 16.77 3.70
C LYS A 75 -6.01 17.26 4.49
N TYR A 76 -4.92 16.50 4.47
CA TYR A 76 -3.76 16.73 5.35
C TYR A 76 -2.43 16.86 4.63
N GLY A 77 -2.33 16.36 3.39
CA GLY A 77 -1.07 16.34 2.66
C GLY A 77 -0.93 17.47 1.65
N SER A 78 0.31 17.79 1.30
CA SER A 78 0.65 18.56 0.09
C SER A 78 1.10 17.66 -1.07
N LEU A 79 1.05 16.33 -0.89
CA LEU A 79 1.41 15.38 -1.92
C LEU A 79 0.43 15.46 -3.09
N ALA A 80 0.92 15.23 -4.31
CA ALA A 80 0.02 15.11 -5.45
C ALA A 80 -0.85 13.86 -5.26
N SER A 81 -2.17 14.03 -5.41
CA SER A 81 -3.11 12.92 -5.32
C SER A 81 -2.67 11.81 -6.28
N SER A 82 -2.49 12.12 -7.57
CA SER A 82 -2.11 11.22 -8.68
C SER A 82 -2.58 9.77 -8.54
N VAL A 83 -3.63 9.51 -7.77
CA VAL A 83 -4.40 8.27 -7.77
C VAL A 83 -5.31 8.40 -8.97
N SER A 84 -4.70 8.45 -10.14
CA SER A 84 -5.43 8.20 -11.36
C SER A 84 -5.72 6.71 -11.36
N GLN A 85 -6.83 6.37 -10.71
CA GLN A 85 -7.57 5.11 -10.84
C GLN A 85 -7.56 4.58 -12.28
N LYS A 86 -7.47 5.49 -13.27
CA LYS A 86 -7.28 5.21 -14.68
C LYS A 86 -6.11 4.28 -15.01
N VAL A 87 -4.94 4.37 -14.38
CA VAL A 87 -3.78 3.51 -14.75
C VAL A 87 -3.98 2.08 -14.25
N ILE A 88 -4.40 1.92 -12.99
CA ILE A 88 -4.58 0.59 -12.39
C ILE A 88 -5.80 -0.13 -12.99
N TRP A 89 -6.89 0.59 -13.30
CA TRP A 89 -8.11 0.00 -13.86
C TRP A 89 -8.11 -0.11 -15.38
N SER A 90 -7.30 0.66 -16.13
CA SER A 90 -7.18 0.46 -17.59
C SER A 90 -6.42 -0.82 -17.94
N MET A 91 -5.73 -1.44 -16.97
CA MET A 91 -4.89 -2.62 -17.15
C MET A 91 -5.58 -3.93 -16.73
N VAL A 92 -6.79 -3.88 -16.16
CA VAL A 92 -7.52 -5.07 -15.68
C VAL A 92 -8.86 -5.18 -16.40
N PRO A 93 -9.06 -6.16 -17.31
CA PRO A 93 -10.34 -6.40 -17.95
C PRO A 93 -11.43 -6.65 -16.89
N SER A 94 -12.58 -5.97 -17.00
CA SER A 94 -13.60 -5.85 -15.95
C SER A 94 -14.28 -7.14 -15.46
N ARG A 95 -13.82 -8.33 -15.89
CA ARG A 95 -14.40 -9.65 -15.54
C ARG A 95 -13.35 -10.77 -15.43
N THR A 96 -12.29 -10.61 -14.62
CA THR A 96 -11.27 -11.67 -14.50
C THR A 96 -11.56 -12.73 -13.40
N PRO A 97 -11.63 -14.03 -13.73
CA PRO A 97 -11.75 -15.13 -12.76
C PRO A 97 -10.56 -15.27 -11.78
N PHE A 98 -10.78 -15.89 -10.61
CA PHE A 98 -9.80 -16.06 -9.52
C PHE A 98 -8.47 -16.71 -9.95
N LEU A 99 -8.49 -17.63 -10.92
CA LEU A 99 -7.31 -18.37 -11.38
C LEU A 99 -6.31 -17.53 -12.18
N ILE A 100 -6.72 -16.36 -12.69
CA ILE A 100 -5.88 -15.49 -13.56
C ILE A 100 -5.25 -14.33 -12.78
N ARG A 101 -5.61 -14.17 -11.49
CA ARG A 101 -5.01 -13.18 -10.57
C ARG A 101 -3.48 -13.16 -10.54
N PRO A 102 -2.76 -14.30 -10.54
CA PRO A 102 -1.30 -14.25 -10.54
C PRO A 102 -0.73 -13.64 -11.82
N VAL A 103 -1.40 -13.78 -12.97
CA VAL A 103 -0.99 -13.15 -14.24
C VAL A 103 -1.18 -11.63 -14.20
N ILE A 104 -2.27 -11.15 -13.60
CA ILE A 104 -2.50 -9.70 -13.41
C ILE A 104 -1.40 -9.08 -12.54
N SER A 105 -0.97 -9.78 -11.49
CA SER A 105 0.13 -9.29 -10.65
C SER A 105 1.46 -9.20 -11.40
N LEU A 106 1.72 -10.09 -12.36
CA LEU A 106 2.92 -10.05 -13.20
C LEU A 106 2.87 -8.88 -14.20
N GLU A 107 1.75 -8.69 -14.87
CA GLU A 107 1.58 -7.61 -15.85
C GLU A 107 1.74 -6.22 -15.21
N LEU A 108 1.22 -6.06 -13.99
CA LEU A 108 1.40 -4.85 -13.21
C LEU A 108 2.88 -4.60 -12.86
N ILE A 109 3.63 -5.63 -12.48
CA ILE A 109 5.07 -5.49 -12.19
C ILE A 109 5.84 -5.08 -13.44
N ASN A 110 5.56 -5.69 -14.59
CA ASN A 110 6.20 -5.33 -15.85
C ASN A 110 5.89 -3.89 -16.25
N THR A 111 4.63 -3.47 -16.11
CA THR A 111 4.21 -2.09 -16.35
C THR A 111 4.99 -1.11 -15.46
N ILE A 112 5.14 -1.43 -14.17
CA ILE A 112 5.86 -0.55 -13.25
C ILE A 112 7.35 -0.52 -13.57
N GLU A 113 7.96 -1.67 -13.90
CA GLU A 113 9.35 -1.75 -14.36
C GLU A 113 9.57 -0.85 -15.59
N GLU A 114 8.67 -0.91 -16.56
CA GLU A 114 8.71 -0.06 -17.76
C GLU A 114 8.54 1.41 -17.39
N GLN A 115 7.54 1.76 -16.57
CA GLN A 115 7.30 3.14 -16.14
C GLN A 115 8.53 3.74 -15.43
N LEU A 116 9.14 3.00 -14.50
CA LEU A 116 10.36 3.43 -13.80
C LEU A 116 11.54 3.56 -14.77
N SER A 117 11.67 2.63 -15.73
CA SER A 117 12.70 2.70 -16.77
C SER A 117 12.52 3.93 -17.66
N GLN A 118 11.28 4.29 -18.00
CA GLN A 118 10.97 5.48 -18.79
C GLN A 118 11.23 6.77 -17.99
N ASN A 119 10.88 6.79 -16.70
CA ASN A 119 11.17 7.94 -15.84
C ASN A 119 12.67 8.22 -15.76
N GLU A 120 13.50 7.18 -15.60
CA GLU A 120 14.96 7.33 -15.63
C GLU A 120 15.45 7.87 -16.98
N LYS A 121 15.04 7.23 -18.10
CA LYS A 121 15.45 7.66 -19.45
C LYS A 121 15.08 9.10 -19.75
N GLN A 122 13.98 9.58 -19.18
CA GLN A 122 13.45 10.92 -19.38
C GLN A 122 13.90 11.92 -18.30
N GLY A 123 14.68 11.49 -17.31
CA GLY A 123 15.10 12.34 -16.19
C GLY A 123 13.94 12.83 -15.31
N LYS A 124 12.83 12.09 -15.26
CA LYS A 124 11.62 12.46 -14.52
C LYS A 124 11.68 12.13 -13.03
N GLY A 125 12.61 11.29 -12.59
CA GLY A 125 12.80 10.92 -11.19
C GLY A 125 12.63 9.43 -10.90
N GLU A 126 12.65 9.08 -9.60
CA GLU A 126 12.76 7.71 -9.11
C GLU A 126 11.42 7.10 -8.63
N PHE A 127 10.36 7.90 -8.55
CA PHE A 127 9.01 7.48 -8.15
C PHE A 127 8.12 7.21 -9.36
N LEU A 128 6.96 6.58 -9.13
CA LEU A 128 6.07 6.17 -10.23
C LEU A 128 5.63 7.35 -11.09
N CYS A 129 5.35 8.48 -10.45
CA CYS A 129 4.85 9.70 -11.09
C CYS A 129 5.92 10.79 -11.25
N GLY A 130 7.21 10.47 -11.07
CA GLY A 130 8.31 11.40 -11.29
C GLY A 130 9.28 11.51 -10.11
N ASP A 131 9.57 12.73 -9.68
CA ASP A 131 10.59 13.10 -8.70
C ASP A 131 10.07 13.17 -7.26
N HIS A 132 8.77 13.04 -7.07
CA HIS A 132 8.10 13.11 -5.78
C HIS A 132 7.16 11.93 -5.53
N LEU A 133 6.99 11.59 -4.24
CA LEU A 133 5.99 10.63 -3.81
C LEU A 133 4.58 11.12 -4.14
N THR A 134 3.75 10.18 -4.55
CA THR A 134 2.33 10.40 -4.83
C THR A 134 1.49 9.28 -4.23
N GLY A 135 0.16 9.44 -4.26
CA GLY A 135 -0.75 8.39 -3.84
C GLY A 135 -0.50 7.03 -4.53
N SER A 136 0.01 7.03 -5.77
CA SER A 136 0.36 5.81 -6.51
C SER A 136 1.43 4.99 -5.80
N ASP A 137 2.47 5.63 -5.24
CA ASP A 137 3.58 4.95 -4.59
C ASP A 137 3.11 4.19 -3.33
N PHE A 138 2.22 4.81 -2.53
CA PHE A 138 1.59 4.18 -1.37
C PHE A 138 0.65 3.03 -1.76
N ILE A 139 0.00 3.08 -2.92
CA ILE A 139 -0.87 1.98 -3.35
C ILE A 139 -0.06 0.78 -3.84
N VAL A 140 1.01 1.04 -4.58
CA VAL A 140 1.81 0.03 -5.27
C VAL A 140 2.84 -0.63 -4.36
N VAL A 141 3.38 0.07 -3.35
CA VAL A 141 4.41 -0.49 -2.44
C VAL A 141 4.01 -1.84 -1.84
N TYR A 142 2.74 -1.99 -1.46
CA TYR A 142 2.25 -3.23 -0.87
C TYR A 142 2.30 -4.39 -1.86
N THR A 143 1.99 -4.13 -3.13
CA THR A 143 2.08 -5.11 -4.21
C THR A 143 3.52 -5.63 -4.32
N PHE A 144 4.53 -4.77 -4.19
CA PHE A 144 5.92 -5.22 -4.22
C PHE A 144 6.32 -5.98 -2.96
N ILE A 145 5.99 -5.46 -1.79
CA ILE A 145 6.52 -5.99 -0.54
C ILE A 145 5.94 -7.36 -0.19
N GLU A 146 4.64 -7.58 -0.43
CA GLU A 146 4.02 -8.88 -0.14
C GLU A 146 4.13 -9.83 -1.34
N THR A 147 3.86 -9.35 -2.57
CA THR A 147 3.78 -10.22 -3.74
C THR A 147 5.15 -10.61 -4.28
N ALA A 148 6.24 -9.85 -4.02
CA ALA A 148 7.60 -10.28 -4.38
C ALA A 148 8.03 -11.56 -3.65
N SER A 149 7.36 -11.93 -2.55
CA SER A 149 7.62 -13.21 -1.87
C SER A 149 7.01 -14.42 -2.63
N PHE A 150 6.12 -14.18 -3.59
CA PHE A 150 5.36 -15.22 -4.31
C PHE A 150 5.46 -15.10 -5.84
N LEU A 151 6.20 -14.12 -6.34
CA LEU A 151 6.37 -13.85 -7.76
C LEU A 151 7.81 -14.08 -8.21
N PRO A 152 8.04 -14.28 -9.52
CA PRO A 152 9.39 -14.27 -10.09
C PRO A 152 10.16 -13.00 -9.67
N PRO A 153 11.51 -13.07 -9.68
CA PRO A 153 12.35 -12.00 -9.18
C PRO A 153 11.99 -10.65 -9.80
N LEU A 154 11.88 -9.63 -8.97
CA LEU A 154 11.70 -8.25 -9.42
C LEU A 154 12.81 -7.87 -10.41
N GLY A 155 12.42 -7.13 -11.45
CA GLY A 155 13.34 -6.48 -12.37
C GLY A 155 14.25 -5.48 -11.66
N PRO A 156 15.32 -5.01 -12.33
CA PRO A 156 16.29 -4.11 -11.72
C PRO A 156 15.67 -2.81 -11.20
N LYS A 157 14.72 -2.19 -11.92
CA LYS A 157 14.10 -0.92 -11.50
C LYS A 157 13.13 -1.09 -10.35
N THR A 158 12.25 -2.08 -10.43
CA THR A 158 11.31 -2.40 -9.36
C THR A 158 12.02 -2.82 -8.07
N ARG A 159 13.17 -3.50 -8.18
CA ARG A 159 14.04 -3.79 -7.04
C ARG A 159 14.66 -2.52 -6.45
N ALA A 160 15.26 -1.67 -7.26
CA ALA A 160 15.84 -0.41 -6.80
C ALA A 160 14.78 0.48 -6.13
N TYR A 161 13.59 0.58 -6.73
CA TYR A 161 12.44 1.29 -6.18
C TYR A 161 11.95 0.71 -4.85
N ALA A 162 11.89 -0.62 -4.72
CA ALA A 162 11.52 -1.26 -3.45
C ALA A 162 12.55 -0.96 -2.34
N GLU A 163 13.84 -0.99 -2.65
CA GLU A 163 14.90 -0.64 -1.70
C GLU A 163 14.88 0.86 -1.35
N LEU A 164 14.64 1.73 -2.34
CA LEU A 164 14.43 3.16 -2.13
C LEU A 164 13.32 3.42 -1.10
N ILE A 165 12.16 2.75 -1.24
CA ILE A 165 11.05 2.90 -0.30
C ILE A 165 11.42 2.34 1.08
N LYS A 166 12.01 1.16 1.16
CA LYS A 166 12.42 0.56 2.44
C LYS A 166 13.47 1.37 3.19
N ALA A 167 14.29 2.15 2.47
CA ALA A 167 15.27 3.04 3.05
C ALA A 167 14.67 4.30 3.68
N ARG A 168 13.39 4.61 3.42
CA ARG A 168 12.76 5.83 3.92
C ARG A 168 12.51 5.75 5.44
N PRO A 169 12.86 6.79 6.22
CA PRO A 169 12.65 6.80 7.67
C PRO A 169 11.20 6.54 8.08
N ALA A 170 10.25 7.20 7.41
CA ALA A 170 8.82 7.03 7.67
C ALA A 170 8.37 5.58 7.43
N PHE A 171 8.85 4.93 6.36
CA PHE A 171 8.53 3.53 6.08
C PHE A 171 9.10 2.59 7.15
N GLN A 172 10.37 2.81 7.54
CA GLN A 172 11.03 2.01 8.57
C GLN A 172 10.31 2.07 9.91
N SER A 173 9.81 3.26 10.30
CA SER A 173 9.10 3.48 11.56
C SER A 173 7.84 2.62 11.73
N VAL A 174 7.16 2.29 10.63
CA VAL A 174 5.88 1.54 10.63
C VAL A 174 6.03 0.07 10.25
N SER A 175 7.19 -0.35 9.74
CA SER A 175 7.43 -1.68 9.20
C SER A 175 7.20 -2.82 10.20
N ALA A 176 7.41 -2.57 11.50
CA ALA A 176 7.14 -3.53 12.59
C ALA A 176 5.68 -3.52 13.10
N THR A 177 4.89 -2.50 12.73
CA THR A 177 3.59 -2.21 13.36
C THR A 177 2.39 -2.76 12.57
N ALA A 178 2.61 -3.15 11.31
CA ALA A 178 1.56 -3.26 10.30
C ALA A 178 0.51 -4.37 10.50
N GLY A 179 0.74 -5.40 11.33
CA GLY A 179 -0.15 -6.56 11.49
C GLY A 179 -1.54 -6.21 12.04
N GLY A 180 -2.55 -6.10 11.16
CA GLY A 180 -3.94 -5.84 11.58
C GLY A 180 -4.18 -4.47 12.22
N ALA A 181 -3.43 -3.45 11.79
CA ALA A 181 -3.49 -2.09 12.32
C ALA A 181 -4.66 -1.26 11.75
N PHE A 182 -5.27 -0.44 12.60
CA PHE A 182 -6.38 0.47 12.28
C PHE A 182 -6.03 1.85 12.82
N PRO A 183 -5.55 2.78 11.98
CA PRO A 183 -5.20 4.13 12.41
C PRO A 183 -6.46 4.96 12.67
N LYS A 184 -6.39 5.75 13.73
CA LYS A 184 -7.34 6.80 14.10
C LYS A 184 -6.57 8.11 14.15
N VAL A 185 -6.94 9.08 13.32
CA VAL A 185 -6.31 10.41 13.34
C VAL A 185 -6.72 11.11 14.64
N ALA A 186 -5.75 11.73 15.30
CA ALA A 186 -5.94 12.45 16.57
C ALA A 186 -6.63 13.80 16.37
#